data_AF-A0A183MH83-F1
#
_entry.id   AF-A0A183MH83-F1
#
_cell.length_a   1.000
_cell.length_b   1.000
_cell.length_c   1.000
_cell.angle_alpha   90.00
_cell.angle_beta   90.00
_cell.angle_gamma   90.00
#
_symmetry.space_group_name_H-M   'P 1'
#
loop_
_entity.id
_entity.type
_entity.pdbx_description
1 polymer ?
#
loop_
_entity_poly.entity_id
_entity_poly.type
_entity_poly.pdbx_seq_one_letter_code
_entity_poly.pdbx_strand_id
1 'polypeptide(L)'
;MQLDDLDFSDDLARLSHTQQQMQEKTTGVAAASAAVGLSIHRGKSKILRYNTGCTNRITFDEADLEHVTTFTYLDSIIDERGGAEADVKVCI
;
A
#
# COMPACT_ATOMS: atom_id res chain seq x y z
N MET A 1 -2.62 -2.19 -14.74
CA MET A 1 -1.82 -3.38 -14.40
C MET A 1 -2.22 -3.81 -13.01
N GLN A 2 -2.71 -5.04 -12.86
CA GLN A 2 -3.07 -5.64 -11.57
C GLN A 2 -1.84 -6.43 -11.11
N LEU A 3 -1.15 -5.95 -10.08
CA LEU A 3 -0.04 -6.67 -9.46
C LEU A 3 -0.66 -7.62 -8.43
N ASP A 4 -1.29 -8.68 -8.92
CA ASP A 4 -1.66 -9.82 -8.10
C ASP A 4 -0.55 -10.86 -8.26
N ASP A 5 0.14 -11.11 -7.15
CA ASP A 5 1.13 -12.17 -6.95
C ASP A 5 2.54 -11.90 -7.50
N LEU A 6 3.49 -11.65 -6.60
CA LEU A 6 4.88 -12.03 -6.82
C LEU A 6 5.58 -12.31 -5.48
N ASP A 7 5.92 -13.59 -5.35
CA ASP A 7 6.70 -14.33 -4.34
C ASP A 7 8.02 -13.63 -3.92
N PHE A 8 7.92 -12.57 -3.12
CA PHE A 8 8.99 -12.13 -2.22
C PHE A 8 8.52 -12.53 -0.83
N SER A 9 9.04 -13.65 -0.33
CA SER A 9 8.51 -14.48 0.78
C SER A 9 8.06 -13.74 2.06
N ASP A 10 8.37 -12.45 2.25
CA ASP A 10 7.96 -11.65 3.41
C ASP A 10 7.29 -10.30 3.06
N ASP A 11 7.27 -9.85 1.80
CA ASP A 11 6.83 -8.50 1.41
C ASP A 11 5.59 -8.53 0.48
N LEU A 12 4.48 -7.95 0.95
CA LEU A 12 3.21 -7.85 0.21
C LEU A 12 2.97 -6.40 -0.24
N ALA A 13 2.83 -6.19 -1.55
CA ALA A 13 2.41 -4.91 -2.13
C ALA A 13 1.01 -5.03 -2.74
N ARG A 14 0.05 -4.20 -2.30
CA ARG A 14 -1.31 -4.15 -2.87
C ARG A 14 -1.65 -2.73 -3.29
N LEU A 15 -2.02 -2.57 -4.57
CA LEU A 15 -2.54 -1.32 -5.11
C LEU A 15 -4.05 -1.19 -4.87
N SER A 16 -4.51 0.04 -4.70
CA SER A 16 -5.93 0.39 -4.55
C SER A 16 -6.21 1.72 -5.23
N HIS A 17 -7.45 1.90 -5.69
CA HIS A 17 -7.88 3.14 -6.33
C HIS A 17 -8.50 4.13 -5.35
N THR A 18 -9.15 3.63 -4.30
CA THR A 18 -9.75 4.47 -3.25
C THR A 18 -9.09 4.24 -1.91
N GLN A 19 -9.15 5.26 -1.06
CA GLN A 19 -8.61 5.15 0.29
C GLN A 19 -9.35 4.13 1.15
N GLN A 20 -10.66 4.01 0.99
CA GLN A 20 -11.46 2.99 1.67
C GLN A 20 -10.97 1.59 1.31
N GLN A 21 -10.69 1.34 0.02
CA GLN A 21 -10.10 0.06 -0.40
C GLN A 21 -8.69 -0.16 0.19
N MET A 22 -7.89 0.89 0.37
CA MET A 22 -6.60 0.77 1.07
C MET A 22 -6.78 0.33 2.52
N GLN A 23 -7.73 0.94 3.23
CA GLN A 23 -8.04 0.59 4.61
C GLN A 23 -8.58 -0.84 4.72
N GLU A 24 -9.54 -1.20 3.87
CA GLU A 24 -10.13 -2.55 3.81
C GLU A 24 -9.07 -3.61 3.51
N LYS A 25 -8.18 -3.36 2.56
CA LYS A 25 -7.07 -4.29 2.24
C LYS A 25 -6.08 -4.40 3.41
N THR A 26 -5.75 -3.30 4.07
CA THR A 26 -4.84 -3.28 5.23
C THR A 26 -5.42 -4.11 6.38
N THR A 27 -6.69 -3.90 6.73
CA THR A 27 -7.39 -4.68 7.75
C THR A 27 -7.57 -6.14 7.33
N GLY A 28 -7.86 -6.40 6.04
CA GLY A 28 -8.02 -7.76 5.51
C GLY A 28 -6.73 -8.58 5.56
N VAL A 29 -5.60 -7.98 5.19
CA VAL A 29 -4.27 -8.61 5.29
C VAL A 29 -3.92 -8.88 6.75
N ALA A 30 -4.23 -7.95 7.67
CA ALA A 30 -4.05 -8.16 9.11
C ALA A 30 -4.82 -9.38 9.62
N ALA A 31 -6.12 -9.45 9.30
CA ALA A 31 -6.98 -10.55 9.71
C ALA A 31 -6.53 -11.89 9.10
N ALA A 32 -6.18 -11.91 7.81
CA ALA A 32 -5.69 -13.11 7.15
C ALA A 32 -4.38 -13.60 7.77
N SER A 33 -3.43 -12.69 8.03
CA SER A 33 -2.15 -13.01 8.67
C SER A 33 -2.35 -13.56 10.08
N ALA A 34 -3.22 -12.95 10.88
CA ALA A 34 -3.56 -13.45 12.21
C ALA A 34 -4.18 -14.85 12.16
N ALA A 35 -5.04 -15.13 11.17
CA ALA A 35 -5.66 -16.44 10.99
C ALA A 35 -4.65 -17.55 10.67
N VAL A 36 -3.54 -17.22 10.02
CA VAL A 36 -2.45 -18.17 9.71
C VAL A 36 -1.27 -18.09 10.69
N GLY A 37 -1.37 -17.27 11.74
CA GLY A 37 -0.32 -17.11 12.75
C GLY A 37 0.91 -16.31 12.29
N LEU A 38 0.77 -15.52 11.22
CA LEU A 38 1.83 -14.62 10.73
C LEU A 38 1.77 -13.26 11.43
N SER A 39 2.94 -12.76 11.84
CA SER A 39 3.10 -11.43 12.42
C SER A 39 3.42 -10.41 11.33
N ILE A 40 2.57 -9.41 11.15
CA ILE A 40 2.86 -8.28 10.29
C ILE A 40 3.73 -7.28 11.05
N HIS A 41 4.88 -6.95 10.48
CA HIS A 41 5.79 -5.98 11.08
C HIS A 41 5.33 -4.55 10.79
N ARG A 42 4.57 -3.97 11.72
CA ARG A 42 4.00 -2.62 11.58
C ARG A 42 5.00 -1.53 11.18
N GLY A 43 6.21 -1.55 11.71
CA GLY A 43 7.25 -0.56 11.38
C GLY A 43 7.83 -0.69 9.97
N LYS A 44 7.55 -1.79 9.26
CA LYS A 44 7.94 -1.99 7.86
C LYS A 44 6.79 -1.70 6.89
N SER A 45 5.55 -1.72 7.39
CA SER A 45 4.35 -1.38 6.63
C SER A 45 4.37 0.10 6.27
N LYS A 46 4.40 0.37 4.97
CA LYS A 46 4.51 1.72 4.39
C LYS A 46 3.41 1.93 3.36
N ILE A 47 3.01 3.18 3.20
CA ILE A 47 2.04 3.56 2.19
C ILE A 47 2.68 4.57 1.25
N LEU A 48 2.72 4.21 -0.02
CA LEU A 48 2.96 5.14 -1.12
C LEU A 48 1.62 5.57 -1.68
N ARG A 49 1.45 6.87 -1.89
CA ARG A 49 0.23 7.42 -2.47
C ARG A 49 0.52 8.14 -3.77
N TYR A 50 -0.19 7.73 -4.81
CA TYR A 50 -0.05 8.26 -6.16
C TYR A 50 -1.06 9.38 -6.41
N ASN A 51 -0.64 10.51 -6.99
CA ASN A 51 -1.53 11.55 -7.56
C ASN A 51 -2.63 12.13 -6.64
N THR A 52 -2.45 12.17 -5.33
CA THR A 52 -3.47 12.74 -4.43
C THR A 52 -2.87 13.59 -3.33
N GLY A 53 -3.54 14.72 -3.05
CA GLY A 53 -3.28 15.63 -1.94
C GLY A 53 -4.17 15.41 -0.71
N CYS A 54 -4.94 14.32 -0.65
CA CYS A 54 -5.72 13.98 0.55
C CYS A 54 -4.80 13.83 1.78
N THR A 55 -5.27 13.88 3.01
CA THR A 55 -4.38 13.75 4.20
C THR A 55 -4.93 12.76 5.22
N ASN A 56 -6.01 12.09 4.85
CA ASN A 56 -6.64 11.08 5.66
C ASN A 56 -5.64 9.97 5.95
N ARG A 57 -5.53 9.62 7.23
CA ARG A 57 -4.62 8.60 7.74
C ARG A 57 -5.18 7.22 7.40
N ILE A 58 -4.30 6.32 6.95
CA ILE A 58 -4.59 4.89 6.95
C ILE A 58 -4.01 4.32 8.23
N THR A 59 -4.82 3.55 8.94
CA THR A 59 -4.41 2.94 10.20
C THR A 59 -4.20 1.43 10.02
N PHE A 60 -3.19 0.91 10.69
CA PHE A 60 -2.94 -0.50 10.88
C PHE A 60 -2.83 -0.75 12.37
N ASP A 61 -3.72 -1.59 12.91
CA ASP A 61 -3.75 -1.90 14.35
C ASP A 61 -3.76 -0.62 15.21
N GLU A 62 -4.67 0.30 14.85
CA GLU A 62 -4.87 1.62 15.47
C GLU A 62 -3.68 2.61 15.36
N ALA A 63 -2.57 2.23 14.73
CA ALA A 63 -1.44 3.12 14.47
C ALA A 63 -1.40 3.57 13.01
N ASP A 64 -0.90 4.78 12.77
CA ASP A 64 -0.73 5.26 11.40
C ASP A 64 0.40 4.52 10.69
N LEU A 65 0.17 4.26 9.41
CA LEU A 65 1.24 3.81 8.52
C LEU A 65 2.06 5.00 8.03
N GLU A 66 3.38 4.78 7.92
CA GLU A 66 4.31 5.78 7.41
C GLU A 66 4.00 6.05 5.93
N HIS A 67 3.85 7.33 5.59
CA HIS A 67 3.72 7.77 4.20
C HIS A 67 5.11 7.95 3.59
N VAL A 68 5.38 7.19 2.53
CA VAL A 68 6.64 7.26 1.79
C VAL A 68 6.39 7.85 0.40
N THR A 69 7.39 8.53 -0.16
CA THR A 69 7.35 9.12 -1.51
C THR A 69 7.90 8.18 -2.58
N THR A 70 8.60 7.12 -2.16
CA THR A 70 9.16 6.09 -3.03
C THR A 70 8.97 4.72 -2.39
N PHE A 71 8.75 3.72 -3.24
CA PHE A 71 8.67 2.32 -2.85
C PHE A 71 9.54 1.52 -3.81
N THR A 72 10.44 0.70 -3.27
CA THR A 72 11.24 -0.23 -4.07
C THR A 72 10.59 -1.60 -3.97
N TYR A 73 10.10 -2.10 -5.11
CA TYR A 73 9.56 -3.45 -5.22
C TYR A 73 10.28 -4.14 -6.36
N LEU A 74 10.92 -5.29 -6.11
CA LEU A 74 11.60 -6.06 -7.16
C LEU A 74 12.65 -5.25 -7.94
N ASP A 75 13.43 -4.43 -7.25
CA ASP A 75 14.39 -3.50 -7.86
C ASP A 75 13.75 -2.36 -8.69
N SER A 76 12.42 -2.36 -8.83
CA SER A 76 11.68 -1.27 -9.47
C SER A 76 11.36 -0.19 -8.45
N ILE A 77 11.74 1.05 -8.76
CA ILE A 77 11.42 2.22 -7.95
C ILE A 77 10.11 2.81 -8.47
N ILE A 78 9.10 2.78 -7.62
CA ILE A 78 7.81 3.43 -7.84
C ILE A 78 7.82 4.70 -7.00
N ASP A 79 7.58 5.86 -7.61
CA ASP A 79 7.46 7.12 -6.91
C ASP A 79 6.02 7.65 -6.89
N GLU A 80 5.80 8.73 -6.15
CA GLU A 80 4.51 9.44 -6.09
C GLU A 80 4.01 9.95 -7.46
N ARG A 81 4.88 9.97 -8.47
CA ARG A 81 4.64 10.38 -9.86
C ARG A 81 4.53 9.20 -10.83
N GLY A 82 4.56 7.96 -10.32
CA GLY A 82 4.14 6.77 -11.04
C GLY A 82 5.07 6.33 -12.18
N GLY A 83 6.21 6.98 -12.39
CA GLY A 83 7.22 6.56 -13.37
C GLY A 83 6.70 6.27 -14.79
N ALA A 84 5.96 7.20 -15.41
CA ALA A 84 5.92 7.58 -16.84
C ALA A 84 4.65 8.42 -17.06
N GLU A 85 4.86 9.68 -17.41
CA GLU A 85 3.90 10.77 -17.52
C GLU A 85 2.57 10.41 -18.23
N ALA A 86 1.49 10.25 -17.47
CA ALA A 86 0.12 10.48 -17.95
C ALA A 86 -0.81 10.77 -16.76
N ASP A 87 -1.28 12.00 -16.72
CA ASP A 87 -2.28 12.52 -15.78
C ASP A 87 -3.56 11.69 -15.85
N VAL A 88 -3.92 11.04 -14.74
CA VAL A 88 -5.30 10.60 -14.50
C VAL A 88 -5.71 11.13 -13.15
N LYS A 89 -6.16 12.38 -13.15
CA LYS A 89 -6.96 12.95 -12.09
C LYS A 89 -8.38 12.36 -12.14
N VAL A 90 -8.66 11.40 -11.27
CA VAL A 90 -10.03 11.07 -10.88
C VAL A 90 -10.08 10.84 -9.37
N CYS A 91 -10.79 11.73 -8.68
CA CYS A 91 -11.28 11.51 -7.33
C CYS A 91 -12.77 11.16 -7.44
N ILE A 92 -13.14 9.95 -7.02
CA ILE A 92 -14.50 9.56 -6.64
C ILE A 92 -14.41 8.70 -5.38
#